data_AF-A0A6H5JHP5-F1
#
_entry.id   AF-A0A6H5JHP5-F1
#
_cell.length_a   1.000
_cell.length_b   1.000
_cell.length_c   1.000
_cell.angle_alpha   90.00
_cell.angle_beta   90.00
_cell.angle_gamma   90.00
#
_symmetry.space_group_name_H-M   'P 1'
#
loop_
_entity.id
_entity.type
_entity.pdbx_description
1 polymer ?
#
loop_
_entity_poly.entity_id
_entity_poly.type
_entity_poly.pdbx_seq_one_letter_code
_entity_poly.pdbx_strand_id
1 'polypeptide(L)' 'MAIENELRVVLLLCVVWLMEVACTRINVSPIIGQIAGGLVVGPALLDLIPHVEAFKLLGKLGVMILVVESG' A
#
# COMPACT_ATOMS: atom_id res chain seq x y z
N MET A 1 14.85 17.21 -2.56
CA MET A 1 13.39 17.09 -2.35
C MET A 1 12.76 15.96 -3.16
N ALA A 2 13.03 15.81 -4.47
CA ALA A 2 12.49 14.68 -5.26
C ALA A 2 12.88 13.30 -4.70
N ILE A 3 14.17 13.10 -4.41
CA ILE A 3 14.71 11.81 -3.90
C ILE A 3 14.05 11.37 -2.59
N GLU A 4 13.66 12.31 -1.72
CA GLU A 4 13.01 11.97 -0.45
C GLU A 4 11.60 11.42 -0.66
N ASN A 5 10.85 11.98 -1.62
CA ASN A 5 9.54 11.47 -1.98
C ASN A 5 9.66 10.09 -2.64
N GLU A 6 10.59 9.92 -3.57
CA GLU A 6 10.86 8.64 -4.23
C GLU A 6 11.20 7.56 -3.21
N LEU A 7 12.05 7.87 -2.23
CA LEU A 7 12.42 6.96 -1.15
C LEU A 7 11.20 6.54 -0.31
N ARG A 8 10.32 7.50 0.05
CA ARG A 8 9.10 7.20 0.81
C ARG A 8 8.14 6.31 0.04
N VAL A 9 8.03 6.50 -1.28
CA VAL A 9 7.22 5.61 -2.14
C VAL A 9 7.82 4.21 -2.19
N VAL A 10 9.13 4.08 -2.36
CA VAL A 10 9.82 2.78 -2.30
C VAL A 10 9.62 2.12 -0.94
N LEU A 11 9.68 2.88 0.15
CA LEU A 11 9.47 2.39 1.50
C LEU A 11 8.05 1.86 1.69
N LEU A 12 7.03 2.58 1.20
CA LEU A 12 5.65 2.12 1.16
C LEU A 12 5.54 0.77 0.44
N LEU A 13 6.09 0.65 -0.77
CA LEU A 13 6.04 -0.58 -1.56
C LEU A 13 6.75 -1.74 -0.85
N CYS A 14 7.91 -1.49 -0.23
CA CYS A 14 8.62 -2.47 0.58
C CYS A 14 7.79 -2.95 1.78
N VAL A 15 7.11 -2.05 2.50
CA VAL A 15 6.29 -2.41 3.66
C VAL A 15 5.07 -3.23 3.23
N VAL A 16 4.40 -2.82 2.17
CA VAL A 16 3.25 -3.55 1.61
C VAL A 16 3.67 -4.98 1.20
N TRP A 17 4.82 -5.12 0.53
CA TRP A 17 5.36 -6.43 0.15
C TRP A 17 5.77 -7.28 1.36
N LEU A 18 6.46 -6.71 2.35
CA LEU A 18 6.83 -7.42 3.57
C LEU A 18 5.60 -7.92 4.34
N MET A 19 4.54 -7.11 4.43
CA MET A 19 3.30 -7.49 5.09
C MET A 19 2.54 -8.57 4.33
N GLU A 20 2.54 -8.52 3.00
CA GLU A 20 2.00 -9.60 2.16
C GLU A 20 2.72 -10.93 2.43
N VAL A 21 4.05 -10.93 2.41
CA VAL A 21 4.86 -12.12 2.69
C VAL A 21 4.60 -12.62 4.10
N ALA A 22 4.55 -11.73 5.09
CA ALA A 22 4.25 -12.09 6.47
C ALA A 22 2.85 -12.71 6.62
N CYS A 23 1.82 -12.12 6.03
CA CYS A 23 0.45 -12.63 6.06
C CYS A 23 0.31 -13.98 5.34
N THR A 24 0.99 -14.15 4.22
CA THR A 24 1.00 -15.41 3.47
C THR A 24 1.60 -16.55 4.29
N ARG A 25 2.63 -16.27 5.10
CA ARG A 25 3.25 -17.27 6.00
C ARG A 25 2.32 -17.75 7.11
N ILE A 26 1.35 -16.93 7.53
CA ILE A 26 0.38 -17.26 8.57
C ILE A 26 -0.99 -17.69 8.02
N ASN A 27 -1.09 -18.03 6.72
CA ASN A 27 -2.35 -18.41 6.04
C ASN A 27 -3.46 -17.34 6.13
N VAL A 28 -3.09 -16.07 6.27
CA VAL A 28 -4.03 -14.94 6.20
C VAL A 28 -4.08 -14.43 4.77
N SER A 29 -5.24 -13.91 4.35
CA SER A 29 -5.40 -13.30 3.03
C SER A 29 -4.33 -12.21 2.81
N PRO A 30 -3.52 -12.30 1.73
CA PRO A 30 -2.44 -11.35 1.45
C PRO A 30 -2.93 -9.89 1.35
N ILE A 31 -4.16 -9.69 0.84
CA ILE A 31 -4.80 -8.36 0.73
C ILE A 31 -4.93 -7.69 2.10
N ILE A 32 -5.25 -8.46 3.15
CA ILE A 32 -5.37 -7.94 4.51
C ILE A 32 -4.00 -7.41 4.98
N GLY A 33 -2.92 -8.14 4.68
CA GLY A 33 -1.55 -7.71 4.98
C GLY A 33 -1.18 -6.40 4.27
N GLN A 34 -1.51 -6.30 2.98
CA GLN A 34 -1.24 -5.08 2.21
C GLN A 34 -2.01 -3.86 2.76
N ILE A 35 -3.29 -4.02 3.12
CA ILE A 35 -4.10 -2.95 3.74
C ILE A 35 -3.54 -2.57 5.12
N ALA A 36 -3.19 -3.56 5.95
CA ALA A 36 -2.60 -3.32 7.27
C ALA A 36 -1.26 -2.59 7.16
N GLY A 37 -0.40 -3.00 6.21
CA GLY A 37 0.83 -2.30 5.89
C GLY A 37 0.57 -0.83 5.54
N GLY A 38 -0.37 -0.57 4.62
CA GLY A 38 -0.78 0.78 4.26
C GLY A 38 -1.33 1.61 5.43
N LEU A 39 -2.03 1.00 6.38
CA LEU A 39 -2.51 1.67 7.61
C LEU A 39 -1.34 2.06 8.52
N VAL A 40 -0.35 1.18 8.66
CA VAL A 40 0.84 1.41 9.51
C VAL A 40 1.71 2.53 8.97
N VAL A 41 2.07 2.50 7.68
CA VAL A 41 2.87 3.57 7.06
C VAL A 41 2.05 4.82 6.70
N GLY A 42 0.72 4.69 6.71
CA GLY A 42 -0.20 5.75 6.35
C GLY A 42 -0.28 6.91 7.35
N PRO A 43 -1.04 7.96 6.98
CA PRO A 43 -1.20 9.18 7.79
C PRO A 43 -1.83 8.94 9.16
N ALA A 44 -2.47 7.77 9.37
CA ALA A 44 -3.10 7.42 10.63
C ALA A 44 -2.08 7.07 11.74
N LEU A 45 -0.90 6.58 11.39
CA LEU A 45 0.09 6.07 12.36
C LEU A 45 1.46 6.72 12.20
N LEU A 46 2.07 6.58 11.03
CA LEU A 46 3.46 6.99 10.81
C LEU A 46 3.63 8.21 9.89
N ASP A 47 2.58 8.61 9.16
CA ASP A 47 2.55 9.77 8.23
C ASP A 47 3.74 9.82 7.25
N LEU A 48 4.21 8.64 6.84
CA LEU A 48 5.38 8.50 5.97
C LEU A 48 5.03 8.67 4.49
N ILE A 49 3.75 8.73 4.13
CA ILE A 49 3.28 8.76 2.73
C ILE A 49 3.25 10.19 2.19
N PRO A 50 4.06 10.54 1.18
CA PRO A 50 3.93 11.79 0.49
C PRO A 50 2.69 11.77 -0.42
N HIS A 51 1.97 12.89 -0.50
CA HIS A 51 0.96 13.12 -1.55
C HIS A 51 -0.22 12.14 -1.48
N VAL A 52 -0.91 12.10 -0.34
CA VAL A 52 -2.07 11.23 -0.06
C VAL A 52 -3.14 11.26 -1.17
N GLU A 53 -3.36 12.43 -1.78
CA GLU A 53 -4.35 12.58 -2.86
C GLU A 53 -4.02 11.74 -4.10
N ALA A 54 -2.75 11.65 -4.48
CA ALA A 54 -2.28 10.83 -5.60
C ALA A 54 -2.46 9.34 -5.31
N PHE A 55 -2.12 8.90 -4.09
CA PHE A 55 -2.30 7.51 -3.67
C PHE A 55 -3.77 7.11 -3.55
N LYS A 56 -4.67 8.02 -3.14
CA LYS A 56 -6.13 7.77 -3.19
C LYS A 56 -6.62 7.54 -4.61
N LEU A 57 -6.10 8.30 -5.58
CA LEU A 57 -6.45 8.13 -6.99
C LEU A 57 -5.93 6.80 -7.53
N LEU A 58 -4.68 6.44 -7.23
CA LEU A 58 -4.11 5.13 -7.59
C LEU A 58 -4.91 3.98 -6.98
N GLY A 59 -5.31 4.07 -5.71
CA GLY A 59 -6.15 3.06 -5.07
C GLY A 59 -7.51 2.90 -5.76
N LYS A 60 -8.17 4.01 -6.13
CA LYS A 60 -9.44 3.96 -6.90
C LYS A 60 -9.25 3.30 -8.26
N LEU A 61 -8.17 3.62 -8.98
CA LEU A 61 -7.86 2.99 -10.26
C LEU A 61 -7.59 1.49 -10.11
N GLY A 62 -6.83 1.09 -9.10
CA GLY A 62 -6.57 -0.32 -8.80
C GLY A 62 -7.85 -1.11 -8.53
N VAL A 63 -8.76 -0.55 -7.72
CA VAL A 63 -10.08 -1.17 -7.46
C VAL A 63 -10.92 -1.26 -8.73
N MET A 64 -10.94 -0.22 -9.57
CA MET A 64 -11.65 -0.28 -10.86
C MET A 64 -11.13 -1.42 -11.75
N ILE A 65 -9.81 -1.57 -11.86
CA ILE A 65 -9.19 -2.65 -12.63
C ILE A 65 -9.55 -4.02 -12.03
N LEU A 66 -9.49 -4.18 -10.71
CA LEU A 66 -9.86 -5.43 -10.04
C LEU A 66 -11.32 -5.82 -10.33
N VAL A 67 -12.25 -4.85 -10.32
CA VAL A 67 -13.66 -5.09 -10.65
C VAL A 67 -13.79 -5.59 -12.09
N VAL A 68 -13.09 -4.96 -13.03
CA VAL A 68 -13.07 -5.35 -14.44
C VAL A 68 -12.53 -6.77 -14.63
N GLU A 69 -11.45 -7.14 -13.94
CA GLU A 69 -10.87 -8.48 -14.01
C GLU A 69 -11.76 -9.55 -13.35
N SER A 70 -12.57 -9.16 -12.36
CA SER A 70 -13.46 -10.08 -11.62
C SER A 70 -14.85 -10.28 -12.24
N GLY A 71 -15.21 -9.45 -13.23
CA GLY A 71 -16.54 -9.43 -13.86
C GLY A 71 -16.62 -10.13 -15.20
#